data_AF-A0A1V5KPH9-F1
#
_entry.id   AF-A0A1V5KPH9-F1
#
_cell.length_a   1.000
_cell.length_b   1.000
_cell.length_c   1.000
_cell.angle_alpha   90.00
_cell.angle_beta   90.00
_cell.angle_gamma   90.00
#
_symmetry.space_group_name_H-M   'P 1'
#
loop_
_entity.id
_entity.type
_entity.pdbx_description
1 polymer ?
#
loop_
_entity_poly.entity_id
_entity_poly.type
_entity_poly.pdbx_seq_one_letter_code
_entity_poly.pdbx_strand_id
1 'polypeptide(L)'
;MAGIQVGDEITKWNGTPIGERLTTIDLLWALEGTPTEEGVKRLADTFIGRGTPGSYADLVVRSASDGIVSSIRLEAIDDPLGHMFDLAVLGSTAPGNDTFEFHWMNGGIAHLAISSLVPDFPETGFESDDQMLAAGMEYVETFKDYMRTVTAAGGKELIIDLRGNAGGADILGAMMVSCLTRESWLYTQNVYLDDNGEWVNEDDPFAVSMIEPEGDPLFEGDILVLVDSNTVSAGEGFAYHLQKLPNVRVIGTTRTNGSYAWTGSRVFLPGALDEDFQIMIDVDRNGVGGVYPDIRIPTSINRVMREANGEDVELASTVEEMIKTRAARERHNSTPMACPTILAFELNGESTPVSITRPASNGVAAQSNPFDILLTAGHPANIRTIWDWRKEPSGFTIIQGELPAGLVLNRETGEISGTPRSAGDFALQVSVKDWRGRGYQWLRIHVE
;
A
#
# COMPACT_ATOMS: atom_id res chain seq x y z
N MET A 1 12.49 -32.82 -6.38
CA MET A 1 12.79 -33.75 -5.26
C MET A 1 11.55 -34.59 -4.99
N ALA A 2 11.66 -35.90 -4.74
CA ALA A 2 10.58 -36.83 -4.32
C ALA A 2 9.20 -36.79 -5.03
N GLY A 3 9.05 -36.08 -6.14
CA GLY A 3 7.79 -35.89 -6.87
C GLY A 3 6.98 -34.65 -6.49
N ILE A 4 7.33 -33.94 -5.41
CA ILE A 4 6.63 -32.72 -4.96
C ILE A 4 6.84 -31.60 -5.99
N GLN A 5 5.76 -30.94 -6.38
CA GLN A 5 5.74 -29.81 -7.31
C GLN A 5 5.43 -28.49 -6.60
N VAL A 6 5.81 -27.38 -7.22
CA VAL A 6 5.41 -26.05 -6.78
C VAL A 6 3.88 -25.96 -6.77
N GLY A 7 3.34 -25.45 -5.67
CA GLY A 7 1.89 -25.31 -5.44
C GLY A 7 1.27 -26.46 -4.65
N ASP A 8 1.95 -27.60 -4.54
CA ASP A 8 1.47 -28.73 -3.72
C ASP A 8 1.37 -28.33 -2.24
N GLU A 9 0.33 -28.82 -1.57
CA GLU A 9 0.04 -28.49 -0.17
C GLU A 9 0.55 -29.60 0.76
N ILE A 10 1.52 -29.28 1.62
CA ILE A 10 1.90 -30.17 2.73
C ILE A 10 0.84 -30.03 3.82
N THR A 11 0.06 -31.09 4.05
CA THR A 11 -1.03 -31.10 5.04
C THR A 11 -0.63 -31.69 6.39
N LYS A 12 0.39 -32.56 6.41
CA LYS A 12 0.95 -33.15 7.64
C LYS A 12 2.45 -33.35 7.54
N TRP A 13 3.11 -33.29 8.70
CA TRP A 13 4.53 -33.56 8.91
C TRP A 13 4.71 -34.51 10.10
N ASN A 14 5.31 -35.68 9.87
CA ASN A 14 5.47 -36.75 10.87
C ASN A 14 4.15 -37.13 11.59
N GLY A 15 3.04 -37.13 10.84
CA GLY A 15 1.70 -37.43 11.37
C GLY A 15 0.96 -36.24 11.99
N THR A 16 1.66 -35.15 12.31
CA THR A 16 1.09 -33.92 12.87
C THR A 16 0.53 -33.01 11.77
N PRO A 17 -0.67 -32.41 11.92
CA PRO A 17 -1.17 -31.38 11.02
C PRO A 17 -0.17 -30.24 10.83
N ILE A 18 -0.02 -29.75 9.60
CA ILE A 18 1.05 -28.79 9.26
C ILE A 18 1.00 -27.52 10.11
N GLY A 19 -0.20 -26.98 10.36
CA GLY A 19 -0.37 -25.77 11.18
C GLY A 19 0.06 -25.95 12.63
N GLU A 20 -0.11 -27.14 13.21
CA GLU A 20 0.38 -27.47 14.55
C GLU A 20 1.89 -27.74 14.54
N ARG A 21 2.42 -28.34 13.47
CA ARG A 21 3.86 -28.55 13.34
C ARG A 21 4.62 -27.22 13.34
N LEU A 22 4.13 -26.22 12.62
CA LEU A 22 4.78 -24.91 12.49
C LEU A 22 4.92 -24.19 13.83
N THR A 23 4.03 -24.41 14.80
CA THR A 23 4.13 -23.81 16.15
C THR A 23 5.11 -24.52 17.08
N THR A 24 5.71 -25.63 16.63
CA THR A 24 6.64 -26.47 17.43
C THR A 24 8.02 -26.56 16.78
N ILE A 25 8.28 -25.75 15.76
CA ILE A 25 9.60 -25.64 15.16
C ILE A 25 10.52 -24.99 16.18
N ASP A 26 11.62 -25.65 16.49
CA ASP A 26 12.68 -25.05 17.27
C ASP A 26 13.45 -24.08 16.34
N LEU A 27 13.69 -22.87 16.84
CA LEU A 27 14.31 -21.78 16.09
C LEU A 27 15.67 -21.41 16.69
N LEU A 28 16.19 -22.17 17.66
CA LEU A 28 17.51 -21.97 18.26
C LEU A 28 18.66 -21.99 17.23
N TRP A 29 18.42 -22.58 16.05
CA TRP A 29 19.41 -22.66 14.96
C TRP A 29 19.34 -21.49 13.99
N ALA A 30 18.36 -20.60 14.12
CA ALA A 30 18.31 -19.38 13.30
C ALA A 30 19.48 -18.47 13.70
N LEU A 31 20.40 -18.24 12.77
CA LEU A 31 21.55 -17.34 12.98
C LEU A 31 21.10 -15.90 13.24
N GLU A 32 20.01 -15.50 12.60
CA GLU A 32 19.34 -14.21 12.78
C GLU A 32 17.93 -14.49 13.32
N GLY A 33 17.71 -14.09 14.58
CA GLY A 33 16.40 -14.15 15.20
C GLY A 33 15.50 -13.04 14.66
N THR A 34 14.21 -13.14 14.96
CA THR A 34 13.26 -12.06 14.73
C THR A 34 12.38 -11.92 15.98
N PRO A 35 12.19 -10.67 16.46
CA PRO A 35 11.42 -10.44 17.68
C PRO A 35 9.91 -10.48 17.44
N THR A 36 9.44 -10.34 16.19
CA THR A 36 8.00 -10.29 15.89
C THR A 36 7.35 -11.67 15.73
N GLU A 37 6.08 -11.81 16.14
CA GLU A 37 5.32 -13.06 15.97
C GLU A 37 5.19 -13.45 14.49
N GLU A 38 5.08 -12.46 13.60
CA GLU A 38 5.02 -12.65 12.16
C GLU A 38 6.35 -13.17 11.59
N GLY A 39 7.47 -12.60 12.02
CA GLY A 39 8.79 -13.10 11.67
C GLY A 39 9.01 -14.53 12.17
N VAL A 40 8.60 -14.84 13.40
CA VAL A 40 8.75 -16.18 14.00
C VAL A 40 8.02 -17.24 13.17
N LYS A 41 6.81 -16.92 12.70
CA LYS A 41 6.04 -17.82 11.80
C LYS A 41 6.79 -18.03 10.48
N ARG A 42 7.34 -16.97 9.88
CA ARG A 42 8.11 -17.07 8.64
C ARG A 42 9.38 -17.90 8.81
N LEU A 43 10.12 -17.72 9.91
CA LEU A 43 11.28 -18.56 10.21
C LEU A 43 10.86 -20.03 10.37
N ALA A 44 9.74 -20.30 11.05
CA ALA A 44 9.22 -21.66 11.16
C ALA A 44 8.91 -22.30 9.80
N ASP A 45 8.33 -21.53 8.87
CA ASP A 45 8.10 -21.97 7.49
C ASP A 45 9.42 -22.28 6.76
N THR A 46 10.45 -21.45 6.92
CA THR A 46 11.78 -21.65 6.35
C THR A 46 12.48 -22.90 6.92
N PHE A 47 12.37 -23.12 8.23
CA PHE A 47 13.11 -24.16 8.94
C PHE A 47 12.40 -25.51 9.00
N ILE A 48 11.14 -25.62 8.56
CA ILE A 48 10.39 -26.88 8.62
C ILE A 48 11.06 -28.05 7.91
N GLY A 49 11.77 -27.77 6.81
CA GLY A 49 12.51 -28.78 6.06
C GLY A 49 13.80 -29.25 6.71
N ARG A 50 14.25 -28.64 7.81
CA ARG A 50 15.53 -28.95 8.46
C ARG A 50 15.39 -30.07 9.49
N GLY A 51 16.43 -30.88 9.58
CA GLY A 51 16.55 -31.97 10.54
C GLY A 51 17.99 -32.49 10.61
N THR A 52 18.28 -33.33 11.59
CA THR A 52 19.60 -33.94 11.74
C THR A 52 19.95 -34.79 10.51
N PRO A 53 21.15 -34.69 9.92
CA PRO A 53 21.54 -35.53 8.78
C PRO A 53 21.32 -37.03 9.06
N GLY A 54 20.74 -37.74 8.08
CA GLY A 54 20.33 -39.15 8.18
C GLY A 54 19.00 -39.41 8.89
N SER A 55 18.34 -38.36 9.41
CA SER A 55 16.96 -38.47 9.92
C SER A 55 15.93 -38.45 8.79
N TYR A 56 14.71 -38.89 9.08
CA TYR A 56 13.62 -38.97 8.10
C TYR A 56 12.42 -38.12 8.51
N ALA A 57 11.74 -37.57 7.51
CA ALA A 57 10.44 -36.91 7.66
C ALA A 57 9.39 -37.60 6.78
N ASP A 58 8.21 -37.89 7.35
CA ASP A 58 7.05 -38.42 6.65
C ASP A 58 6.03 -37.31 6.41
N LEU A 59 5.79 -36.96 5.15
CA LEU A 59 4.91 -35.89 4.73
C LEU A 59 3.62 -36.45 4.15
N VAL A 60 2.50 -35.75 4.37
CA VAL A 60 1.26 -35.96 3.61
C VAL A 60 1.04 -34.75 2.72
N VAL A 61 1.15 -34.96 1.41
CA VAL A 61 1.11 -33.91 0.40
C VAL A 61 -0.14 -34.06 -0.47
N ARG A 62 -0.84 -32.96 -0.70
CA ARG A 62 -1.95 -32.88 -1.66
C ARG A 62 -1.45 -32.17 -2.91
N SER A 63 -1.52 -32.87 -4.04
CA SER A 63 -1.12 -32.33 -5.34
C SER A 63 -2.01 -31.17 -5.76
N ALA A 64 -1.41 -30.07 -6.20
CA ALA A 64 -2.14 -28.92 -6.72
C ALA A 64 -2.82 -29.21 -8.07
N SER A 65 -2.25 -30.13 -8.84
CA SER A 65 -2.69 -30.39 -10.21
C SER A 65 -3.94 -31.26 -10.31
N ASP A 66 -4.07 -32.26 -9.42
CA ASP A 66 -5.11 -33.28 -9.48
C ASP A 66 -5.75 -33.59 -8.12
N GLY A 67 -5.29 -32.95 -7.03
CA GLY A 67 -5.81 -33.14 -5.68
C GLY A 67 -5.43 -34.46 -5.02
N ILE A 68 -4.60 -35.30 -5.68
CA ILE A 68 -4.21 -36.60 -5.12
C ILE A 68 -3.39 -36.38 -3.84
N VAL A 69 -3.75 -37.13 -2.79
CA VAL A 69 -3.04 -37.13 -1.52
C VAL A 69 -2.06 -38.29 -1.47
N SER A 70 -0.78 -37.98 -1.25
CA SER A 70 0.31 -38.94 -1.22
C SER A 70 1.11 -38.86 0.08
N SER A 71 1.64 -39.99 0.52
CA SER A 71 2.62 -40.04 1.60
C SER A 71 4.03 -40.10 1.03
N ILE A 72 4.89 -39.17 1.46
CA ILE A 72 6.25 -39.03 0.94
C ILE A 72 7.22 -39.09 2.11
N ARG A 73 8.27 -39.90 2.01
CA ARG A 73 9.35 -39.93 2.98
C ARG A 73 10.57 -39.19 2.43
N LEU A 74 11.07 -38.22 3.17
CA LEU A 74 12.28 -37.47 2.88
C LEU A 74 13.37 -37.85 3.89
N GLU A 75 14.62 -37.90 3.43
CA GLU A 75 15.81 -38.03 4.28
C GLU A 75 16.49 -36.65 4.37
N ALA A 76 16.79 -36.21 5.59
CA ALA A 76 17.60 -35.03 5.81
C ALA A 76 19.06 -35.35 5.44
N ILE A 77 19.60 -34.61 4.47
CA ILE A 77 21.00 -34.77 4.04
C ILE A 77 21.85 -33.65 4.63
N ASP A 78 23.16 -33.90 4.72
CA ASP A 78 24.11 -32.87 5.12
C ASP A 78 24.14 -31.75 4.07
N ASP A 79 24.13 -30.50 4.53
CA ASP A 79 24.14 -29.28 3.70
C ASP A 79 25.46 -28.52 3.96
N PRO A 80 26.58 -28.98 3.38
CA PRO A 80 27.92 -28.52 3.75
C PRO A 80 28.27 -27.10 3.26
N LEU A 81 27.40 -26.46 2.47
CA LEU A 81 27.69 -25.18 1.82
C LEU A 81 26.63 -24.10 2.10
N GLY A 82 25.59 -24.39 2.89
CA GLY A 82 24.53 -23.42 3.19
C GLY A 82 23.68 -23.02 1.97
N HIS A 83 23.90 -23.61 0.79
CA HIS A 83 23.21 -23.29 -0.47
C HIS A 83 21.68 -23.50 -0.41
N MET A 84 21.17 -24.23 0.59
CA MET A 84 19.71 -24.37 0.77
C MET A 84 19.09 -23.24 1.61
N PHE A 85 19.86 -22.30 2.18
CA PHE A 85 19.30 -21.07 2.76
C PHE A 85 18.76 -20.14 1.66
N ASP A 86 19.41 -20.08 0.49
CA ASP A 86 18.98 -19.24 -0.64
C ASP A 86 17.64 -19.69 -1.26
N LEU A 87 17.28 -20.96 -1.14
CA LEU A 87 16.11 -21.55 -1.81
C LEU A 87 14.79 -21.43 -1.02
N ALA A 88 14.84 -20.99 0.23
CA ALA A 88 13.68 -20.97 1.12
C ALA A 88 13.06 -19.57 1.31
N VAL A 89 13.67 -18.52 0.75
CA VAL A 89 13.09 -17.17 0.77
C VAL A 89 12.13 -17.01 -0.40
N LEU A 90 10.90 -17.51 -0.26
CA LEU A 90 9.81 -17.07 -1.13
C LEU A 90 9.66 -15.55 -0.99
N GLY A 91 9.79 -14.82 -2.10
CA GLY A 91 9.38 -13.42 -2.23
C GLY A 91 10.42 -12.34 -1.93
N SER A 92 11.65 -12.65 -1.51
CA SER A 92 12.71 -11.62 -1.39
C SER A 92 13.70 -11.74 -2.54
N THR A 93 13.33 -11.18 -3.69
CA THR A 93 14.32 -10.58 -4.58
C THR A 93 14.69 -9.24 -3.96
N ALA A 94 15.56 -9.27 -2.95
CA ALA A 94 16.19 -8.04 -2.51
C ALA A 94 16.86 -7.37 -3.73
N PRO A 95 16.99 -6.04 -3.75
CA PRO A 95 17.78 -5.36 -4.76
C PRO A 95 19.18 -5.99 -4.86
N GLY A 96 19.85 -5.80 -6.00
CA GLY A 96 21.20 -6.34 -6.19
C GLY A 96 22.22 -5.80 -5.19
N ASN A 97 23.49 -6.16 -5.39
CA ASN A 97 24.56 -5.86 -4.42
C ASN A 97 24.93 -4.37 -4.33
N ASP A 98 24.36 -3.53 -5.19
CA ASP A 98 24.63 -2.09 -5.18
C ASP A 98 23.82 -1.41 -4.08
N THR A 99 24.40 -0.39 -3.44
CA THR A 99 23.71 0.29 -2.34
C THR A 99 22.48 1.09 -2.81
N PHE A 100 22.55 1.63 -4.04
CA PHE A 100 21.41 2.25 -4.72
C PHE A 100 21.20 1.65 -6.11
N GLU A 101 19.97 1.23 -6.40
CA GLU A 101 19.56 0.81 -7.74
C GLU A 101 18.36 1.64 -8.21
N PHE A 102 18.47 2.31 -9.35
CA PHE A 102 17.44 3.19 -9.86
C PHE A 102 16.94 2.77 -11.24
N HIS A 103 15.62 2.65 -11.38
CA HIS A 103 14.96 2.28 -12.63
C HIS A 103 13.68 3.08 -12.87
N TRP A 104 13.39 3.35 -14.15
CA TRP A 104 12.07 3.81 -14.57
C TRP A 104 11.19 2.60 -14.88
N MET A 105 10.09 2.46 -14.15
CA MET A 105 9.11 1.40 -14.31
C MET A 105 8.01 1.81 -15.30
N ASN A 106 7.23 0.83 -15.74
CA ASN A 106 6.07 1.07 -16.59
C ASN A 106 5.14 2.14 -16.00
N GLY A 107 4.61 3.00 -16.86
CA GLY A 107 3.73 4.09 -16.44
C GLY A 107 4.47 5.34 -15.93
N GLY A 108 5.80 5.39 -16.03
CA GLY A 108 6.61 6.55 -15.62
C GLY A 108 6.81 6.65 -14.11
N ILE A 109 6.73 5.52 -13.41
CA ILE A 109 6.96 5.42 -11.96
C ILE A 109 8.46 5.26 -11.74
N ALA A 110 9.05 6.09 -10.89
CA ALA A 110 10.43 5.91 -10.48
C ALA A 110 10.53 4.80 -9.43
N HIS A 111 11.54 3.94 -9.52
CA HIS A 111 11.86 2.93 -8.52
C HIS A 111 13.31 3.16 -8.08
N LEU A 112 13.50 3.31 -6.77
CA LEU A 112 14.79 3.46 -6.12
C LEU A 112 14.89 2.40 -5.02
N ALA A 113 15.72 1.41 -5.24
CA ALA A 113 16.09 0.43 -4.25
C ALA A 113 17.27 0.93 -3.42
N ILE A 114 17.20 0.68 -2.11
CA ILE A 114 18.24 1.04 -1.14
C ILE A 114 18.53 -0.19 -0.28
N SER A 115 19.66 -0.86 -0.52
CA SER A 115 19.98 -2.15 0.10
C SER A 115 20.66 -2.02 1.47
N SER A 116 21.23 -0.86 1.81
CA SER A 116 21.73 -0.56 3.15
C SER A 116 21.77 0.95 3.40
N LEU A 117 21.75 1.38 4.66
CA LEU A 117 22.04 2.76 5.10
C LEU A 117 23.50 2.91 5.49
N VAL A 118 24.39 2.45 4.62
CA VAL A 118 25.83 2.56 4.80
C VAL A 118 26.43 2.91 3.45
N PRO A 119 27.34 3.90 3.35
CA PRO A 119 28.04 4.16 2.10
C PRO A 119 28.91 2.96 1.70
N ASP A 120 29.17 2.81 0.39
CA ASP A 120 30.06 1.77 -0.12
C ASP A 120 31.42 1.86 0.56
N PHE A 121 31.85 0.76 1.17
CA PHE A 121 33.17 0.70 1.80
C PHE A 121 34.25 0.48 0.75
N PRO A 122 35.32 1.30 0.73
CA PRO A 122 36.50 0.92 -0.02
C PRO A 122 37.08 -0.39 0.54
N GLU A 123 37.64 -1.25 -0.33
CA GLU A 123 38.24 -2.54 0.08
C GLU A 123 39.30 -2.40 1.18
N THR A 124 39.92 -1.22 1.29
CA THR A 124 40.94 -0.90 2.30
C THR A 124 40.38 -0.46 3.65
N GLY A 125 39.06 -0.26 3.75
CA GLY A 125 38.42 0.44 4.86
C GLY A 125 38.66 1.95 4.84
N PHE A 126 37.98 2.67 5.74
CA PHE A 126 38.21 4.10 5.95
C PHE A 126 39.48 4.33 6.76
N GLU A 127 40.34 5.25 6.30
CA GLU A 127 41.60 5.62 6.94
C GLU A 127 41.42 6.73 8.00
N SER A 128 40.28 7.44 8.00
CA SER A 128 39.95 8.48 8.98
C SER A 128 38.45 8.77 9.08
N ASP A 129 38.04 9.41 10.18
CA ASP A 129 36.66 9.86 10.41
C ASP A 129 36.20 10.87 9.34
N ASP A 130 37.09 11.75 8.87
CA ASP A 130 36.80 12.71 7.80
C ASP A 130 36.44 12.01 6.49
N GLN A 131 37.11 10.89 6.18
CA GLN A 131 36.82 10.10 4.99
C GLN A 131 35.45 9.42 5.09
N MET A 132 35.12 8.88 6.27
CA MET A 132 33.82 8.26 6.53
C MET A 132 32.68 9.28 6.45
N LEU A 133 32.88 10.48 7.01
CA LEU A 133 31.93 11.58 6.92
C LEU A 133 31.71 12.00 5.46
N ALA A 134 32.78 12.17 4.68
CA ALA A 134 32.69 12.53 3.27
C ALA A 134 31.90 11.49 2.46
N ALA A 135 32.14 10.20 2.70
CA ALA A 135 31.40 9.12 2.06
C ALA A 135 29.91 9.15 2.44
N GLY A 136 29.58 9.39 3.70
CA GLY A 136 28.19 9.56 4.15
C GLY A 136 27.50 10.78 3.51
N MET A 137 28.22 11.89 3.34
CA MET A 137 27.68 13.07 2.65
C MET A 137 27.43 12.81 1.16
N GLU A 138 28.36 12.15 0.47
CA GLU A 138 28.21 11.77 -0.94
C GLU A 138 27.04 10.78 -1.14
N TYR A 139 26.87 9.86 -0.20
CA TYR A 139 25.75 8.94 -0.16
C TYR A 139 24.39 9.67 -0.09
N VAL A 140 24.25 10.63 0.82
CA VAL A 140 23.02 11.44 0.93
C VAL A 140 22.82 12.32 -0.31
N GLU A 141 23.89 12.89 -0.87
CA GLU A 141 23.79 13.71 -2.07
C GLU A 141 23.34 12.88 -3.29
N THR A 142 23.76 11.62 -3.38
CA THR A 142 23.28 10.66 -4.39
C THR A 142 21.77 10.45 -4.28
N PHE A 143 21.25 10.27 -3.06
CA PHE A 143 19.81 10.19 -2.83
C PHE A 143 19.08 11.49 -3.26
N LYS A 144 19.62 12.65 -2.88
CA LYS A 144 19.09 13.96 -3.29
C LYS A 144 19.07 14.10 -4.81
N ASP A 145 20.08 13.62 -5.51
CA ASP A 145 20.16 13.64 -6.97
C ASP A 145 19.11 12.76 -7.66
N TYR A 146 18.77 11.60 -7.08
CA TYR A 146 17.63 10.82 -7.57
C TYR A 146 16.31 11.58 -7.42
N MET A 147 16.07 12.24 -6.28
CA MET A 147 14.86 13.05 -6.09
C MET A 147 14.77 14.18 -7.13
N ARG A 148 15.88 14.90 -7.36
CA ARG A 148 15.96 15.94 -8.37
C ARG A 148 15.75 15.40 -9.78
N THR A 149 16.31 14.23 -10.09
CA THR A 149 16.17 13.55 -11.38
C THR A 149 14.71 13.21 -11.67
N VAL A 150 14.00 12.62 -10.69
CA VAL A 150 12.58 12.29 -10.82
C VAL A 150 11.74 13.57 -11.00
N THR A 151 11.97 14.59 -10.17
CA THR A 151 11.26 15.88 -10.25
C THR A 151 11.50 16.59 -11.59
N ALA A 152 12.74 16.63 -12.08
CA ALA A 152 13.09 17.26 -13.35
C ALA A 152 12.48 16.55 -14.55
N ALA A 153 12.29 15.23 -14.47
CA ALA A 153 11.56 14.45 -15.47
C ALA A 153 10.03 14.66 -15.43
N GLY A 154 9.53 15.46 -14.47
CA GLY A 154 8.09 15.64 -14.24
C GLY A 154 7.43 14.44 -13.55
N GLY A 155 8.24 13.52 -12.98
CA GLY A 155 7.78 12.36 -12.25
C GLY A 155 6.89 12.77 -11.07
N LYS A 156 5.85 11.98 -10.82
CA LYS A 156 4.89 12.21 -9.73
C LYS A 156 4.77 11.05 -8.77
N GLU A 157 5.45 9.95 -9.05
CA GLU A 157 5.37 8.71 -8.28
C GLU A 157 6.75 8.09 -8.14
N LEU A 158 7.07 7.70 -6.92
CA LEU A 158 8.31 7.06 -6.54
C LEU A 158 8.02 5.83 -5.68
N ILE A 159 8.72 4.73 -5.96
CA ILE A 159 8.81 3.58 -5.08
C ILE A 159 10.19 3.61 -4.45
N ILE A 160 10.25 3.63 -3.12
CA ILE A 160 11.48 3.40 -2.36
C ILE A 160 11.43 1.95 -1.87
N ASP A 161 12.32 1.11 -2.36
CA ASP A 161 12.37 -0.32 -2.05
C ASP A 161 13.43 -0.60 -0.99
N LEU A 162 12.98 -0.97 0.21
CA LEU A 162 13.79 -1.25 1.40
C LEU A 162 13.77 -2.74 1.78
N ARG A 163 13.23 -3.62 0.91
CA ARG A 163 13.26 -5.07 1.17
C ARG A 163 14.69 -5.54 1.30
N GLY A 164 14.97 -6.33 2.34
CA GLY A 164 16.33 -6.80 2.63
C GLY A 164 17.30 -5.74 3.15
N ASN A 165 16.86 -4.49 3.41
CA ASN A 165 17.74 -3.47 3.93
C ASN A 165 18.13 -3.78 5.39
N ALA A 166 19.40 -4.14 5.60
CA ALA A 166 19.92 -4.58 6.90
C ALA A 166 20.19 -3.42 7.89
N GLY A 167 19.90 -2.17 7.50
CA GLY A 167 20.12 -0.99 8.30
C GLY A 167 21.48 -0.34 8.04
N GLY A 168 22.07 0.25 9.08
CA GLY A 168 23.23 1.14 8.97
C GLY A 168 23.15 2.31 9.93
N ALA A 169 23.47 3.52 9.46
CA ALA A 169 23.51 4.70 10.31
C ALA A 169 22.22 5.54 10.21
N ASP A 170 21.55 5.74 11.35
CA ASP A 170 20.29 6.51 11.43
C ASP A 170 20.42 7.96 10.94
N ILE A 171 21.59 8.58 11.12
CA ILE A 171 21.85 9.93 10.64
C ILE A 171 21.68 10.05 9.12
N LEU A 172 22.02 9.02 8.35
CA LEU A 172 21.85 9.01 6.89
C LEU A 172 20.36 8.98 6.55
N GLY A 173 19.58 8.15 7.25
CA GLY A 173 18.12 8.13 7.14
C GLY A 173 17.51 9.49 7.47
N ALA A 174 17.94 10.13 8.57
CA ALA A 174 17.46 11.44 8.99
C ALA A 174 17.75 12.52 7.93
N MET A 175 18.96 12.56 7.39
CA MET A 175 19.34 13.51 6.33
C MET A 175 18.54 13.30 5.03
N MET A 176 18.25 12.03 4.67
CA MET A 176 17.43 11.72 3.50
C MET A 176 15.96 12.10 3.70
N VAL A 177 15.37 11.84 4.88
CA VAL A 177 14.00 12.31 5.16
C VAL A 177 13.93 13.84 5.18
N SER A 178 14.98 14.51 5.65
CA SER A 178 15.07 15.98 5.70
C SER A 178 14.94 16.65 4.33
N CYS A 179 15.30 15.98 3.24
CA CYS A 179 15.13 16.54 1.89
C CYS A 179 13.73 16.31 1.29
N LEU A 180 12.82 15.65 2.01
CA LEU A 180 11.45 15.34 1.58
C LEU A 180 10.38 16.07 2.39
N THR A 181 10.77 16.92 3.35
CA THR A 181 9.83 17.60 4.24
C THR A 181 10.18 19.08 4.43
N ARG A 182 9.24 19.83 5.01
CA ARG A 182 9.45 21.20 5.50
C ARG A 182 9.43 21.29 7.03
N GLU A 183 9.08 20.20 7.69
CA GLU A 183 8.93 20.14 9.14
C GLU A 183 10.18 19.51 9.76
N SER A 184 10.51 19.94 10.98
CA SER A 184 11.59 19.37 11.77
C SER A 184 11.01 18.55 12.92
N TRP A 185 11.59 17.40 13.21
CA TRP A 185 11.26 16.59 14.38
C TRP A 185 12.41 15.65 14.74
N LEU A 186 12.34 15.04 15.93
CA LEU A 186 13.33 14.06 16.38
C LEU A 186 13.25 12.80 15.51
N TYR A 187 14.39 12.39 14.93
CA TYR A 187 14.50 11.10 14.26
C TYR A 187 14.69 10.02 15.32
N THR A 188 15.81 10.06 16.03
CA THR A 188 16.09 9.12 17.11
C THR A 188 16.91 9.80 18.19
N GLN A 189 16.66 9.40 19.43
CA GLN A 189 17.57 9.64 20.54
C GLN A 189 17.96 8.31 21.18
N ASN A 190 19.25 8.05 21.18
CA ASN A 190 19.88 6.96 21.89
C ASN A 190 20.06 7.35 23.36
N VAL A 191 19.41 6.59 24.24
CA VAL A 191 19.56 6.71 25.68
C VAL A 191 19.87 5.35 26.27
N TYR A 192 20.44 5.32 27.47
CA TYR A 192 20.55 4.10 28.26
C TYR A 192 19.92 4.28 29.63
N LEU A 193 19.50 3.16 30.21
CA LEU A 193 19.04 3.13 31.58
C LEU A 193 20.25 2.94 32.50
N ASP A 194 20.45 3.84 33.46
CA ASP A 194 21.49 3.67 34.47
C ASP A 194 21.08 2.65 35.55
N ASP A 195 22.01 2.34 36.46
CA ASP A 195 21.77 1.42 37.59
C ASP A 195 20.64 1.89 38.53
N ASN A 196 20.21 3.15 38.45
CA ASN A 196 19.12 3.73 39.24
C ASN A 196 17.77 3.65 38.51
N GLY A 197 17.72 3.19 37.27
CA GLY A 197 16.50 3.18 36.46
C GLY A 197 16.18 4.52 35.81
N GLU A 198 17.16 5.43 35.72
CA GLU A 198 17.00 6.73 35.08
C GLU A 198 17.54 6.68 33.63
N TRP A 199 16.84 7.36 32.72
CA TRP A 199 17.31 7.52 31.34
C TRP A 199 18.42 8.57 31.30
N VAL A 200 19.55 8.19 30.73
CA VAL A 200 20.74 9.03 30.63
C VAL A 200 21.28 8.99 29.19
N ASN A 201 21.77 10.14 28.74
CA ASN A 201 22.47 10.26 27.46
C ASN A 201 23.97 10.02 27.70
N GLU A 202 24.64 9.30 26.81
CA GLU A 202 26.11 9.40 26.76
C GLU A 202 26.47 10.74 26.13
N ASP A 203 27.65 11.28 26.47
CA ASP A 203 28.25 12.42 25.74
C ASP A 203 28.73 11.93 24.33
N ASP A 204 27.81 11.38 23.54
CA ASP A 204 28.02 10.91 22.17
C ASP A 204 27.33 11.90 21.21
N PRO A 205 28.08 12.59 20.34
CA PRO A 205 27.51 13.53 19.37
C PRO A 205 26.57 12.88 18.36
N PHE A 206 26.57 11.55 18.22
CA PHE A 206 25.65 10.79 17.37
C PHE A 206 24.48 10.19 18.15
N ALA A 207 24.36 10.48 19.46
CA ALA A 207 23.24 10.01 20.27
C ALA A 207 21.90 10.61 19.86
N VAL A 208 21.89 11.75 19.16
CA VAL A 208 20.66 12.41 18.71
C VAL A 208 20.74 12.65 17.22
N SER A 209 19.76 12.15 16.48
CA SER A 209 19.56 12.50 15.07
C SER A 209 18.24 13.26 14.91
N MET A 210 18.28 14.36 14.18
CA MET A 210 17.13 15.21 13.90
C MET A 210 16.82 15.19 12.41
N ILE A 211 15.55 15.33 12.06
CA ILE A 211 15.13 15.72 10.72
C ILE A 211 15.15 17.25 10.65
N GLU A 212 16.03 17.78 9.80
CA GLU A 212 16.34 19.19 9.67
C GLU A 212 16.33 19.61 8.19
N PRO A 213 15.17 20.03 7.64
CA PRO A 213 15.07 20.41 6.24
C PRO A 213 15.80 21.73 5.95
N GLU A 214 16.59 21.73 4.88
CA GLU A 214 17.35 22.90 4.41
C GLU A 214 16.53 23.81 3.47
N GLY A 215 15.33 23.39 3.06
CA GLY A 215 14.50 24.10 2.08
C GLY A 215 13.22 23.37 1.70
N ASP A 216 12.69 23.66 0.51
CA ASP A 216 11.54 22.94 -0.04
C ASP A 216 11.91 21.47 -0.35
N PRO A 217 10.95 20.53 -0.22
CA PRO A 217 11.17 19.13 -0.55
C PRO A 217 11.65 18.95 -1.99
N LEU A 218 12.65 18.09 -2.18
CA LEU A 218 13.18 17.76 -3.50
C LEU A 218 12.20 16.95 -4.36
N PHE A 219 11.23 16.28 -3.71
CA PHE A 219 10.16 15.54 -4.34
C PHE A 219 8.89 15.61 -3.49
N GLU A 220 7.76 15.96 -4.11
CA GLU A 220 6.44 16.10 -3.45
C GLU A 220 5.38 15.16 -4.05
N GLY A 221 5.79 14.24 -4.92
CA GLY A 221 4.89 13.24 -5.52
C GLY A 221 4.50 12.13 -4.55
N ASP A 222 3.66 11.21 -4.99
CA ASP A 222 3.24 10.06 -4.17
C ASP A 222 4.41 9.08 -4.00
N ILE A 223 4.68 8.65 -2.77
CA ILE A 223 5.73 7.66 -2.48
C ILE A 223 5.10 6.39 -1.91
N LEU A 224 5.50 5.24 -2.45
CA LEU A 224 5.29 3.95 -1.80
C LEU A 224 6.63 3.42 -1.29
N VAL A 225 6.71 3.11 0.00
CA VAL A 225 7.88 2.48 0.61
C VAL A 225 7.62 0.99 0.69
N LEU A 226 8.33 0.20 -0.11
CA LEU A 226 8.20 -1.25 -0.14
C LEU A 226 9.13 -1.87 0.91
N VAL A 227 8.57 -2.61 1.86
CA VAL A 227 9.30 -3.23 2.99
C VAL A 227 9.05 -4.73 3.08
N ASP A 228 9.93 -5.44 3.77
CA ASP A 228 9.72 -6.80 4.22
C ASP A 228 10.30 -7.04 5.62
N SER A 229 10.17 -8.26 6.12
CA SER A 229 10.71 -8.68 7.42
C SER A 229 12.24 -8.71 7.49
N ASN A 230 12.91 -8.46 6.37
CA ASN A 230 14.35 -8.31 6.27
C ASN A 230 14.76 -6.82 6.16
N THR A 231 13.80 -5.88 6.22
CA THR A 231 14.07 -4.49 6.57
C THR A 231 14.32 -4.41 8.07
N VAL A 232 15.54 -4.07 8.48
CA VAL A 232 16.06 -4.17 9.85
C VAL A 232 16.73 -2.87 10.29
N SER A 233 16.75 -2.61 11.60
CA SER A 233 17.57 -1.57 12.22
C SER A 233 17.30 -0.19 11.62
N ALA A 234 18.34 0.57 11.24
CA ALA A 234 18.15 1.91 10.66
C ALA A 234 17.25 1.91 9.42
N GLY A 235 17.14 0.78 8.69
CA GLY A 235 16.19 0.62 7.59
C GLY A 235 14.73 0.71 8.05
N GLU A 236 14.44 0.19 9.25
CA GLU A 236 13.12 0.33 9.90
C GLU A 236 12.89 1.76 10.38
N GLY A 237 13.91 2.38 11.00
CA GLY A 237 13.87 3.80 11.36
C GLY A 237 13.54 4.66 10.15
N PHE A 238 14.18 4.40 9.01
CA PHE A 238 13.96 5.16 7.80
C PHE A 238 12.55 4.95 7.24
N ALA A 239 12.08 3.70 7.16
CA ALA A 239 10.70 3.40 6.76
C ALA A 239 9.67 4.08 7.68
N TYR A 240 9.89 4.05 9.00
CA TYR A 240 9.02 4.68 10.00
C TYR A 240 8.92 6.19 9.82
N HIS A 241 10.05 6.87 9.61
CA HIS A 241 10.04 8.33 9.42
C HIS A 241 9.50 8.74 8.06
N LEU A 242 9.76 7.96 7.00
CA LEU A 242 9.11 8.15 5.71
C LEU A 242 7.58 8.02 5.84
N GLN A 243 7.07 7.05 6.61
CA GLN A 243 5.63 6.84 6.81
C GLN A 243 4.93 8.04 7.48
N LYS A 244 5.65 8.87 8.24
CA LYS A 244 5.08 10.09 8.85
C LYS A 244 4.81 11.21 7.83
N LEU A 245 5.40 11.14 6.64
CA LEU A 245 5.22 12.15 5.60
C LEU A 245 3.82 12.03 4.96
N PRO A 246 3.17 13.15 4.62
CA PRO A 246 1.76 13.18 4.21
C PRO A 246 1.47 12.51 2.85
N ASN A 247 2.49 12.35 2.01
CA ASN A 247 2.44 11.79 0.65
C ASN A 247 3.04 10.39 0.56
N VAL A 248 3.27 9.73 1.70
CA VAL A 248 3.96 8.44 1.77
C VAL A 248 3.04 7.38 2.37
N ARG A 249 3.11 6.17 1.82
CA ARG A 249 2.53 4.97 2.45
C ARG A 249 3.53 3.82 2.39
N VAL A 250 3.53 3.00 3.42
CA VAL A 250 4.30 1.75 3.47
C VAL A 250 3.46 0.62 2.89
N ILE A 251 4.09 -0.20 2.05
CA ILE A 251 3.48 -1.36 1.41
C ILE A 251 4.41 -2.55 1.56
N GLY A 252 3.83 -3.74 1.73
CA GLY A 252 4.63 -4.95 1.86
C GLY A 252 3.76 -6.14 2.17
N THR A 253 4.34 -7.32 1.97
CA THR A 253 3.72 -8.57 2.41
C THR A 253 3.83 -8.71 3.89
N THR A 254 5.04 -8.54 4.40
CA THR A 254 5.39 -8.59 5.81
C THR A 254 5.55 -7.18 6.36
N ARG A 255 5.47 -7.06 7.68
CA ARG A 255 6.00 -5.90 8.41
C ARG A 255 7.52 -5.97 8.40
N THR A 256 8.17 -4.89 8.82
CA THR A 256 9.62 -4.91 9.07
C THR A 256 9.97 -5.80 10.27
N ASN A 257 11.26 -6.07 10.47
CA ASN A 257 11.71 -7.11 11.39
C ASN A 257 11.28 -6.90 12.86
N GLY A 258 11.19 -5.64 13.30
CA GLY A 258 11.00 -5.22 14.69
C GLY A 258 12.31 -5.12 15.47
N SER A 259 13.45 -5.04 14.80
CA SER A 259 14.78 -5.02 15.44
C SER A 259 15.41 -3.64 15.29
N TYR A 260 14.87 -2.67 16.04
CA TYR A 260 15.39 -1.31 16.08
C TYR A 260 15.95 -0.96 17.46
N ALA A 261 17.27 -1.06 17.60
CA ALA A 261 18.01 -0.69 18.80
C ALA A 261 19.47 -0.37 18.46
N TRP A 262 20.13 0.39 19.33
CA TRP A 262 21.57 0.66 19.23
C TRP A 262 22.39 -0.57 19.65
N THR A 263 23.51 -0.82 18.95
CA THR A 263 24.42 -1.93 19.27
C THR A 263 25.60 -1.43 20.12
N GLY A 264 25.88 -2.09 21.25
CA GLY A 264 26.96 -1.69 22.15
C GLY A 264 27.18 -2.66 23.33
N SER A 265 28.25 -2.44 24.10
CA SER A 265 28.73 -3.36 25.15
C SER A 265 28.04 -3.23 26.52
N ARG A 266 26.95 -2.46 26.60
CA ARG A 266 26.07 -2.36 27.78
C ARG A 266 24.70 -2.94 27.45
N VAL A 267 24.00 -3.44 28.47
CA VAL A 267 22.61 -3.90 28.32
C VAL A 267 21.74 -2.65 28.20
N PHE A 268 21.42 -2.24 26.98
CA PHE A 268 20.38 -1.26 26.73
C PHE A 268 19.03 -1.94 26.96
N LEU A 269 18.10 -1.28 27.65
CA LEU A 269 16.69 -1.62 27.43
C LEU A 269 16.41 -1.39 25.94
N PRO A 270 15.71 -2.30 25.26
CA PRO A 270 15.57 -2.21 23.81
C PRO A 270 14.73 -0.97 23.47
N GLY A 271 15.22 -0.15 22.54
CA GLY A 271 14.50 1.01 22.02
C GLY A 271 15.35 2.25 21.74
N ALA A 272 15.22 2.78 20.53
CA ALA A 272 15.36 4.22 20.27
C ALA A 272 14.14 4.95 20.87
N LEU A 273 14.30 6.20 21.30
CA LEU A 273 13.19 6.98 21.85
C LEU A 273 12.71 8.11 20.92
N ASP A 274 11.40 8.36 20.94
CA ASP A 274 10.78 9.53 20.30
C ASP A 274 10.83 10.79 21.19
N GLU A 275 10.24 11.88 20.71
CA GLU A 275 10.25 13.19 21.39
C GLU A 275 9.54 13.17 22.75
N ASP A 276 8.68 12.18 22.99
CA ASP A 276 7.95 11.94 24.23
C ASP A 276 8.65 10.87 25.10
N PHE A 277 9.90 10.52 24.78
CA PHE A 277 10.68 9.47 25.43
C PHE A 277 9.99 8.10 25.40
N GLN A 278 9.18 7.82 24.37
CA GLN A 278 8.57 6.51 24.16
C GLN A 278 9.44 5.65 23.25
N ILE A 279 9.47 4.34 23.53
CA ILE A 279 10.20 3.37 22.73
C ILE A 279 9.62 3.33 21.30
N MET A 280 10.49 3.53 20.33
CA MET A 280 10.20 3.52 18.90
C MET A 280 10.41 2.15 18.29
N ILE A 281 9.41 1.68 17.51
CA ILE A 281 9.48 0.56 16.53
C ILE A 281 9.76 -0.84 17.14
N ASP A 282 10.24 -0.90 18.38
CA ASP A 282 10.58 -2.14 19.08
C ASP A 282 9.36 -3.02 19.38
N VAL A 283 9.63 -4.29 19.63
CA VAL A 283 8.61 -5.31 19.82
C VAL A 283 8.15 -5.37 21.26
N ASP A 284 6.84 -5.28 21.45
CA ASP A 284 6.24 -5.52 22.76
C ASP A 284 6.39 -6.99 23.21
N ARG A 285 6.05 -7.25 24.48
CA ARG A 285 6.10 -8.61 25.06
C ARG A 285 5.26 -9.65 24.32
N ASN A 286 4.34 -9.23 23.45
CA ASN A 286 3.45 -10.09 22.69
C ASN A 286 3.95 -10.33 21.26
N GLY A 287 5.16 -9.86 20.90
CA GLY A 287 5.69 -10.03 19.55
C GLY A 287 5.17 -8.98 18.56
N VAL A 288 4.61 -7.86 19.05
CA VAL A 288 4.04 -6.79 18.25
C VAL A 288 5.02 -5.61 18.19
N GLY A 289 5.65 -5.45 17.03
CA GLY A 289 6.50 -4.30 16.70
C GLY A 289 6.82 -4.28 15.20
N GLY A 290 7.83 -3.51 14.81
CA GLY A 290 8.17 -3.21 13.43
C GLY A 290 7.22 -2.19 12.79
N VAL A 291 7.63 -1.63 11.66
CA VAL A 291 6.83 -0.76 10.81
C VAL A 291 5.80 -1.60 10.08
N TYR A 292 4.53 -1.26 10.32
CA TYR A 292 3.41 -1.91 9.67
C TYR A 292 3.16 -1.30 8.29
N PRO A 293 2.96 -2.13 7.26
CA PRO A 293 2.48 -1.64 5.98
C PRO A 293 1.08 -1.03 6.14
N ASP A 294 0.89 0.19 5.63
CA ASP A 294 -0.44 0.76 5.41
C ASP A 294 -1.24 -0.09 4.42
N ILE A 295 -0.52 -0.75 3.50
CA ILE A 295 -1.07 -1.61 2.46
C ILE A 295 -0.42 -2.98 2.57
N ARG A 296 -1.20 -3.98 2.97
CA ARG A 296 -0.74 -5.37 3.04
C ARG A 296 -0.97 -6.07 1.71
N ILE A 297 0.12 -6.53 1.10
CA ILE A 297 0.06 -7.40 -0.09
C ILE A 297 -0.34 -8.81 0.40
N PRO A 298 -1.48 -9.37 -0.07
CA PRO A 298 -1.94 -10.66 0.43
C PRO A 298 -1.07 -11.81 -0.07
N THR A 299 -0.78 -12.75 0.82
CA THR A 299 -0.22 -14.06 0.43
C THR A 299 -1.33 -14.89 -0.20
N SER A 300 -1.12 -15.38 -1.42
CA SER A 300 -2.07 -16.24 -2.13
C SER A 300 -1.35 -17.31 -2.93
N ILE A 301 -2.04 -18.41 -3.24
CA ILE A 301 -1.46 -19.46 -4.08
C ILE A 301 -1.04 -18.94 -5.46
N ASN A 302 -1.81 -18.03 -6.06
CA ASN A 302 -1.48 -17.42 -7.34
C ASN A 302 -0.14 -16.68 -7.25
N ARG A 303 0.07 -15.92 -6.18
CA ARG A 303 1.33 -15.24 -5.92
C ARG A 303 2.48 -16.23 -5.75
N VAL A 304 2.33 -17.27 -4.92
CA VAL A 304 3.37 -18.29 -4.73
C VAL A 304 3.76 -18.93 -6.06
N MET A 305 2.78 -19.21 -6.93
CA MET A 305 3.05 -19.72 -8.28
C MET A 305 3.80 -18.73 -9.17
N ARG A 306 3.50 -17.42 -9.08
CA ARG A 306 4.21 -16.37 -9.83
C ARG A 306 5.65 -16.19 -9.35
N GLU A 307 5.86 -16.13 -8.03
CA GLU A 307 7.19 -16.04 -7.42
C GLU A 307 8.06 -17.25 -7.78
N ALA A 308 7.48 -18.46 -7.76
CA ALA A 308 8.19 -19.67 -8.17
C ALA A 308 8.57 -19.69 -9.66
N ASN A 309 7.96 -18.83 -10.50
CA ASN A 309 8.35 -18.61 -11.89
C ASN A 309 9.39 -17.47 -12.05
N GLY A 310 9.92 -16.94 -10.94
CA GLY A 310 10.94 -15.89 -10.93
C GLY A 310 10.37 -14.47 -11.04
N GLU A 311 9.08 -14.28 -10.81
CA GLU A 311 8.46 -12.95 -10.81
C GLU A 311 8.60 -12.27 -9.44
N ASP A 312 9.03 -11.02 -9.43
CA ASP A 312 8.95 -10.16 -8.24
C ASP A 312 7.51 -9.65 -8.05
N VAL A 313 6.69 -10.48 -7.41
CA VAL A 313 5.26 -10.18 -7.22
C VAL A 313 5.03 -9.01 -6.27
N GLU A 314 5.92 -8.76 -5.31
CA GLU A 314 5.78 -7.65 -4.37
C GLU A 314 6.01 -6.31 -5.07
N LEU A 315 7.08 -6.20 -5.87
CA LEU A 315 7.32 -5.02 -6.69
C LEU A 315 6.22 -4.81 -7.72
N ALA A 316 5.79 -5.88 -8.41
CA ALA A 316 4.68 -5.80 -9.38
C ALA A 316 3.38 -5.31 -8.71
N SER A 317 3.04 -5.84 -7.53
CA SER A 317 1.85 -5.42 -6.77
C SER A 317 1.96 -3.97 -6.30
N THR A 318 3.18 -3.51 -5.98
CA THR A 318 3.45 -2.13 -5.59
C THR A 318 3.25 -1.17 -6.75
N VAL A 319 3.75 -1.52 -7.94
CA VAL A 319 3.49 -0.77 -9.18
C VAL A 319 1.99 -0.71 -9.48
N GLU A 320 1.27 -1.82 -9.36
CA GLU A 320 -0.18 -1.85 -9.54
C GLU A 320 -0.93 -0.94 -8.55
N GLU A 321 -0.51 -0.93 -7.29
CA GLU A 321 -1.12 -0.08 -6.26
C GLU A 321 -0.86 1.42 -6.52
N MET A 322 0.34 1.75 -6.98
CA MET A 322 0.66 3.12 -7.40
C MET A 322 -0.25 3.57 -8.56
N ILE A 323 -0.41 2.72 -9.58
CA ILE A 323 -1.32 2.99 -10.71
C ILE A 323 -2.78 3.14 -10.25
N LYS A 324 -3.25 2.31 -9.32
CA LYS A 324 -4.60 2.42 -8.73
C LYS A 324 -4.78 3.75 -8.01
N THR A 325 -3.76 4.17 -7.26
CA THR A 325 -3.75 5.43 -6.51
C THR A 325 -3.79 6.63 -7.45
N ARG A 326 -2.97 6.62 -8.51
CA ARG A 326 -3.03 7.61 -9.60
C ARG A 326 -4.42 7.69 -10.19
N ALA A 327 -5.00 6.56 -10.58
CA ALA A 327 -6.33 6.52 -11.19
C ALA A 327 -7.43 6.99 -10.22
N ALA A 328 -7.29 6.76 -8.92
CA ALA A 328 -8.20 7.31 -7.91
C ALA A 328 -8.07 8.84 -7.80
N ARG A 329 -6.85 9.37 -7.78
CA ARG A 329 -6.58 10.81 -7.77
C ARG A 329 -7.07 11.49 -9.04
N GLU A 330 -6.82 10.91 -10.21
CA GLU A 330 -7.32 11.41 -11.49
C GLU A 330 -8.85 11.39 -11.55
N ARG A 331 -9.49 10.35 -11.01
CA ARG A 331 -10.96 10.33 -10.84
C ARG A 331 -11.46 11.42 -9.90
N HIS A 332 -10.75 11.67 -8.79
CA HIS A 332 -11.09 12.75 -7.87
C HIS A 332 -10.93 14.13 -8.53
N ASN A 333 -9.84 14.34 -9.26
CA ASN A 333 -9.54 15.60 -9.95
C ASN A 333 -10.35 15.79 -11.25
N SER A 334 -10.91 14.72 -11.82
CA SER A 334 -11.86 14.77 -12.95
C SER A 334 -13.32 14.85 -12.49
N THR A 335 -13.57 15.01 -11.19
CA THR A 335 -14.93 15.26 -10.71
C THR A 335 -15.45 16.57 -11.29
N PRO A 336 -16.57 16.60 -12.03
CA PRO A 336 -17.04 17.82 -12.67
C PRO A 336 -17.30 18.89 -11.59
N MET A 337 -16.68 20.08 -11.70
CA MET A 337 -16.95 21.19 -10.77
C MET A 337 -18.27 21.92 -11.02
N ALA A 338 -18.92 21.62 -12.15
CA ALA A 338 -20.21 22.17 -12.52
C ALA A 338 -21.37 21.40 -11.83
N CYS A 339 -22.50 22.08 -11.62
CA CYS A 339 -23.71 21.43 -11.09
C CYS A 339 -24.10 20.18 -11.93
N PRO A 340 -24.80 19.20 -11.33
CA PRO A 340 -25.26 18.02 -12.04
C PRO A 340 -25.98 18.38 -13.33
N THR A 341 -25.58 17.73 -14.42
CA THR A 341 -26.11 18.01 -15.77
C THR A 341 -26.77 16.77 -16.33
N ILE A 342 -28.03 16.91 -16.76
CA ILE A 342 -28.75 15.83 -17.42
C ILE A 342 -28.16 15.57 -18.80
N LEU A 343 -27.97 14.30 -19.13
CA LEU A 343 -27.36 13.85 -20.38
C LEU A 343 -28.43 13.29 -21.33
N ALA A 344 -29.38 12.53 -20.77
CA ALA A 344 -30.39 11.84 -21.55
C ALA A 344 -31.62 11.53 -20.68
N PHE A 345 -32.67 11.08 -21.34
CA PHE A 345 -33.89 10.59 -20.75
C PHE A 345 -34.22 9.22 -21.32
N GLU A 346 -34.69 8.31 -20.50
CA GLU A 346 -35.14 6.99 -20.92
C GLU A 346 -36.65 6.84 -20.67
N LEU A 347 -37.40 6.46 -21.71
CA LEU A 347 -38.83 6.15 -21.63
C LEU A 347 -39.01 4.67 -21.97
N ASN A 348 -39.49 3.88 -21.01
CA ASN A 348 -39.75 2.44 -21.19
C ASN A 348 -38.56 1.66 -21.80
N GLY A 349 -37.33 2.07 -21.48
CA GLY A 349 -36.09 1.47 -21.98
C GLY A 349 -35.49 2.11 -23.24
N GLU A 350 -36.16 3.09 -23.86
CA GLU A 350 -35.63 3.83 -25.02
C GLU A 350 -35.01 5.16 -24.57
N SER A 351 -33.71 5.34 -24.84
CA SER A 351 -32.94 6.50 -24.39
C SER A 351 -32.83 7.59 -25.47
N THR A 352 -33.15 8.83 -25.11
CA THR A 352 -33.06 10.03 -25.94
C THR A 352 -32.14 11.06 -25.29
N PRO A 353 -31.10 11.55 -25.98
CA PRO A 353 -30.21 12.59 -25.47
C PRO A 353 -30.92 13.92 -25.22
N VAL A 354 -30.51 14.66 -24.19
CA VAL A 354 -31.00 16.01 -23.94
C VAL A 354 -30.12 17.04 -24.64
N SER A 355 -30.74 18.00 -25.34
CA SER A 355 -30.04 19.15 -25.90
C SER A 355 -29.85 20.24 -24.85
N ILE A 356 -28.59 20.49 -24.48
CA ILE A 356 -28.20 21.57 -23.57
C ILE A 356 -28.09 22.88 -24.36
N THR A 357 -28.86 23.89 -23.97
CA THR A 357 -28.84 25.23 -24.59
C THR A 357 -27.82 26.15 -23.93
N ARG A 358 -27.53 25.94 -22.64
CA ARG A 358 -26.41 26.57 -21.92
C ARG A 358 -25.75 25.57 -20.99
N PRO A 359 -24.43 25.37 -21.07
CA PRO A 359 -23.73 24.44 -20.20
C PRO A 359 -23.77 24.89 -18.72
N ALA A 360 -23.66 23.93 -17.81
CA ALA A 360 -23.51 24.23 -16.39
C ALA A 360 -22.16 24.90 -16.09
N SER A 361 -22.10 25.64 -14.99
CA SER A 361 -20.86 26.17 -14.41
C SER A 361 -20.89 26.03 -12.89
N ASN A 362 -19.85 26.47 -12.19
CA ASN A 362 -19.72 26.33 -10.73
C ASN A 362 -20.91 26.99 -10.02
N GLY A 363 -21.79 26.19 -9.40
CA GLY A 363 -22.99 26.66 -8.71
C GLY A 363 -24.15 27.10 -9.62
N VAL A 364 -24.02 27.00 -10.94
CA VAL A 364 -25.06 27.36 -11.91
C VAL A 364 -25.44 26.14 -12.74
N ALA A 365 -26.72 25.75 -12.67
CA ALA A 365 -27.26 24.62 -13.42
C ALA A 365 -27.21 24.87 -14.94
N ALA A 366 -27.04 23.79 -15.71
CA ALA A 366 -27.25 23.82 -17.16
C ALA A 366 -28.69 24.23 -17.49
N GLN A 367 -28.88 24.86 -18.64
CA GLN A 367 -30.20 25.08 -19.23
C GLN A 367 -30.38 24.10 -20.39
N SER A 368 -31.54 23.45 -20.41
CA SER A 368 -31.97 22.54 -21.46
C SER A 368 -33.34 22.96 -21.98
N ASN A 369 -33.69 22.50 -23.17
CA ASN A 369 -35.07 22.58 -23.62
C ASN A 369 -35.95 21.62 -22.76
N PRO A 370 -37.24 21.93 -22.59
CA PRO A 370 -38.19 20.97 -22.03
C PRO A 370 -38.15 19.67 -22.83
N PHE A 371 -38.25 18.55 -22.13
CA PHE A 371 -38.36 17.24 -22.74
C PHE A 371 -39.84 16.86 -22.84
N ASP A 372 -40.32 16.67 -24.06
CA ASP A 372 -41.71 16.32 -24.35
C ASP A 372 -41.89 14.80 -24.32
N ILE A 373 -42.86 14.31 -23.55
CA ILE A 373 -43.14 12.88 -23.30
C ILE A 373 -44.60 12.62 -23.64
N LEU A 374 -44.85 11.59 -24.44
CA LEU A 374 -46.19 11.13 -24.77
C LEU A 374 -46.49 9.82 -24.04
N LEU A 375 -47.57 9.80 -23.26
CA LEU A 375 -48.08 8.64 -22.54
C LEU A 375 -49.55 8.38 -22.90
N THR A 376 -50.04 7.19 -22.58
CA THR A 376 -51.45 6.81 -22.74
C THR A 376 -52.07 6.50 -21.39
N ALA A 377 -53.24 7.06 -21.09
CA ALA A 377 -53.95 6.76 -19.85
C ALA A 377 -54.19 5.24 -19.70
N GLY A 378 -53.99 4.72 -18.50
CA GLY A 378 -54.14 3.29 -18.18
C GLY A 378 -52.98 2.39 -18.59
N HIS A 379 -51.94 2.90 -19.25
CA HIS A 379 -50.75 2.11 -19.64
C HIS A 379 -49.56 2.40 -18.71
N PRO A 380 -48.80 1.40 -18.26
CA PRO A 380 -47.64 1.64 -17.41
C PRO A 380 -46.56 2.44 -18.14
N ALA A 381 -45.91 3.33 -17.40
CA ALA A 381 -44.78 4.12 -17.88
C ALA A 381 -43.63 4.04 -16.87
N ASN A 382 -42.42 3.93 -17.40
CA ASN A 382 -41.18 4.06 -16.67
C ASN A 382 -40.33 5.17 -17.31
N ILE A 383 -39.99 6.17 -16.52
CA ILE A 383 -39.28 7.36 -16.92
C ILE A 383 -38.01 7.44 -16.08
N ARG A 384 -36.84 7.54 -16.72
CA ARG A 384 -35.57 7.70 -16.02
C ARG A 384 -34.77 8.86 -16.60
N THR A 385 -34.40 9.81 -15.75
CA THR A 385 -33.44 10.85 -16.12
C THR A 385 -32.01 10.33 -15.93
N ILE A 386 -31.17 10.44 -16.97
CA ILE A 386 -29.76 10.05 -16.94
C ILE A 386 -28.94 11.32 -16.79
N TRP A 387 -28.13 11.40 -15.75
CA TRP A 387 -27.29 12.55 -15.46
C TRP A 387 -25.82 12.15 -15.52
N ASP A 388 -24.96 13.17 -15.54
CA ASP A 388 -23.52 13.00 -15.35
C ASP A 388 -23.20 12.34 -14.00
N TRP A 389 -21.90 12.09 -13.76
CA TRP A 389 -21.46 11.51 -12.50
C TRP A 389 -22.01 12.31 -11.32
N ARG A 390 -22.61 11.64 -10.34
CA ARG A 390 -23.14 12.22 -9.10
C ARG A 390 -22.69 11.37 -7.92
N LYS A 391 -22.45 12.03 -6.78
CA LYS A 391 -22.16 11.34 -5.53
C LYS A 391 -23.48 10.91 -4.88
N GLU A 392 -23.62 9.61 -4.61
CA GLU A 392 -24.74 9.07 -3.86
C GLU A 392 -24.57 9.26 -2.33
N PRO A 393 -25.67 9.49 -1.58
CA PRO A 393 -27.05 9.59 -2.05
C PRO A 393 -27.36 10.97 -2.67
N SER A 394 -27.96 10.97 -3.86
CA SER A 394 -28.47 12.18 -4.51
C SER A 394 -29.98 12.33 -4.28
N GLY A 395 -30.44 13.54 -3.95
CA GLY A 395 -31.85 13.78 -3.64
C GLY A 395 -32.62 14.32 -4.85
N PHE A 396 -33.53 13.51 -5.41
CA PHE A 396 -34.44 13.94 -6.48
C PHE A 396 -35.74 14.53 -5.93
N THR A 397 -36.18 15.64 -6.50
CA THR A 397 -37.40 16.34 -6.11
C THR A 397 -38.11 16.93 -7.31
N ILE A 398 -39.44 17.03 -7.23
CA ILE A 398 -40.22 17.90 -8.11
C ILE A 398 -40.34 19.23 -7.39
N ILE A 399 -39.82 20.28 -8.02
CA ILE A 399 -39.77 21.61 -7.42
C ILE A 399 -40.81 22.57 -8.00
N GLN A 400 -41.39 22.21 -9.16
CA GLN A 400 -42.49 22.92 -9.82
C GLN A 400 -43.38 21.92 -10.58
N GLY A 401 -44.69 22.18 -10.60
CA GLY A 401 -45.67 21.30 -11.24
C GLY A 401 -46.00 20.04 -10.42
N GLU A 402 -46.84 19.18 -11.00
CA GLU A 402 -47.27 17.92 -10.39
C GLU A 402 -47.17 16.79 -11.42
N LEU A 403 -46.95 15.56 -10.94
CA LEU A 403 -47.02 14.39 -11.80
C LEU A 403 -48.47 14.06 -12.19
N PRO A 404 -48.70 13.48 -13.38
CA PRO A 404 -49.97 12.83 -13.70
C PRO A 404 -50.38 11.85 -12.59
N ALA A 405 -51.66 11.87 -12.23
CA ALA A 405 -52.18 10.99 -11.19
C ALA A 405 -51.88 9.52 -11.52
N GLY A 406 -51.16 8.83 -10.62
CA GLY A 406 -50.76 7.43 -10.79
C GLY A 406 -49.29 7.23 -11.17
N LEU A 407 -48.53 8.30 -11.43
CA LEU A 407 -47.07 8.28 -11.48
C LEU A 407 -46.46 8.72 -10.14
N VAL A 408 -45.32 8.14 -9.77
CA VAL A 408 -44.60 8.44 -8.53
C VAL A 408 -43.11 8.61 -8.83
N LEU A 409 -42.48 9.64 -8.25
CA LEU A 409 -41.03 9.81 -8.27
C LEU A 409 -40.38 9.02 -7.13
N ASN A 410 -39.47 8.12 -7.45
CA ASN A 410 -38.49 7.59 -6.51
C ASN A 410 -37.41 8.66 -6.25
N ARG A 411 -37.37 9.17 -5.01
CA ARG A 411 -36.48 10.29 -4.63
C ARG A 411 -35.00 9.91 -4.56
N GLU A 412 -34.68 8.63 -4.49
CA GLU A 412 -33.30 8.14 -4.44
C GLU A 412 -32.77 7.90 -5.85
N THR A 413 -33.57 7.26 -6.71
CA THR A 413 -33.10 6.85 -8.05
C THR A 413 -33.42 7.86 -9.15
N GLY A 414 -34.36 8.78 -8.90
CA GLY A 414 -34.87 9.73 -9.91
C GLY A 414 -35.82 9.11 -10.92
N GLU A 415 -36.18 7.83 -10.74
CA GLU A 415 -37.13 7.12 -11.58
C GLU A 415 -38.56 7.61 -11.31
N ILE A 416 -39.31 7.93 -12.36
CA ILE A 416 -40.74 8.21 -12.30
C ILE A 416 -41.45 7.00 -12.91
N SER A 417 -42.25 6.30 -12.14
CA SER A 417 -42.94 5.11 -12.63
C SER A 417 -44.37 4.98 -12.11
N GLY A 418 -45.19 4.23 -12.84
CA GLY A 418 -46.58 3.96 -12.48
C GLY A 418 -47.50 3.92 -13.70
N THR A 419 -48.78 4.17 -13.48
CA THR A 419 -49.82 4.14 -14.54
C THR A 419 -50.64 5.43 -14.47
N PRO A 420 -50.51 6.36 -15.42
CA PRO A 420 -51.27 7.60 -15.44
C PRO A 420 -52.76 7.29 -15.63
N ARG A 421 -53.63 7.95 -14.86
CA ARG A 421 -55.07 7.64 -14.81
C ARG A 421 -55.95 8.59 -15.59
N SER A 422 -55.46 9.77 -15.94
CA SER A 422 -56.26 10.82 -16.58
C SER A 422 -55.46 11.49 -17.68
N ALA A 423 -56.13 11.70 -18.82
CA ALA A 423 -55.58 12.49 -19.91
C ALA A 423 -55.34 13.93 -19.47
N GLY A 424 -54.35 14.58 -20.07
CA GLY A 424 -54.01 15.98 -19.80
C GLY A 424 -52.55 16.32 -20.03
N ASP A 425 -52.26 17.61 -19.93
CA ASP A 425 -50.93 18.19 -20.08
C ASP A 425 -50.32 18.54 -18.73
N PHE A 426 -49.11 18.05 -18.47
CA PHE A 426 -48.40 18.25 -17.22
C PHE A 426 -47.02 18.84 -17.50
N ALA A 427 -46.78 20.07 -17.03
CA ALA A 427 -45.45 20.69 -17.07
C ALA A 427 -44.85 20.69 -15.66
N LEU A 428 -43.69 20.06 -15.49
CA LEU A 428 -43.03 19.93 -14.20
C LEU A 428 -41.52 20.07 -14.32
N GLN A 429 -40.87 20.38 -13.19
CA GLN A 429 -39.44 20.53 -13.11
C GLN A 429 -38.86 19.56 -12.08
N VAL A 430 -38.02 18.64 -12.55
CA VAL A 430 -37.25 17.72 -11.70
C VAL A 430 -35.92 18.39 -11.35
N SER A 431 -35.55 18.33 -10.07
CA SER A 431 -34.25 18.76 -9.57
C SER A 431 -33.53 17.61 -8.91
N VAL A 432 -32.22 17.53 -9.15
CA VAL A 432 -31.29 16.72 -8.35
C VAL A 432 -30.32 17.64 -7.64
N LYS A 433 -30.05 17.39 -6.36
CA LYS A 433 -29.02 18.10 -5.59
C LYS A 433 -27.92 17.13 -5.18
N ASP A 434 -26.68 17.51 -5.45
CA ASP A 434 -25.51 16.90 -4.82
C ASP A 434 -24.60 18.00 -4.22
N TRP A 435 -23.38 17.63 -3.85
CA TRP A 435 -22.42 18.55 -3.23
C TRP A 435 -21.96 19.68 -4.18
N ARG A 436 -22.12 19.54 -5.51
CA ARG A 436 -21.77 20.54 -6.53
C ARG A 436 -22.86 21.61 -6.71
N GLY A 437 -24.07 21.36 -6.22
CA GLY A 437 -25.22 22.25 -6.34
C GLY A 437 -26.48 21.54 -6.83
N ARG A 438 -27.40 22.29 -7.44
CA ARG A 438 -28.66 21.76 -7.99
C ARG A 438 -28.62 21.73 -9.51
N GLY A 439 -28.93 20.57 -10.09
CA GLY A 439 -29.29 20.41 -11.49
C GLY A 439 -30.81 20.49 -11.68
N TYR A 440 -31.25 20.85 -12.88
CA TYR A 440 -32.68 20.96 -13.22
C TYR A 440 -32.97 20.37 -14.61
N GLN A 441 -34.17 19.81 -14.78
CA GLN A 441 -34.74 19.48 -16.08
C GLN A 441 -36.24 19.77 -16.10
N TRP A 442 -36.70 20.42 -17.17
CA TRP A 442 -38.12 20.61 -17.46
C TRP A 442 -38.69 19.40 -18.22
N LEU A 443 -39.81 18.86 -17.75
CA LEU A 443 -40.57 17.80 -18.42
C LEU A 443 -41.95 18.32 -18.80
N ARG A 444 -42.41 17.96 -19.99
CA ARG A 444 -43.77 18.15 -20.46
C ARG A 444 -44.34 16.79 -20.80
N ILE A 445 -45.29 16.32 -20.00
CA ILE A 445 -45.93 15.03 -20.18
C ILE A 445 -47.32 15.27 -20.74
N HIS A 446 -47.56 14.79 -21.95
CA HIS A 446 -48.88 14.68 -22.55
C HIS A 446 -49.41 13.27 -22.31
N VAL A 447 -50.57 13.17 -21.66
CA VAL A 447 -51.28 11.90 -21.49
C VAL A 447 -52.52 11.93 -22.39
N GLU A 448 -52.57 11.03 -23.36
CA GLU A 448 -53.73 10.82 -24.24
C GLU A 448 -54.75 9.82 -23.66
#